data_AF-A0A1C3P010-F1
#
_entry.id   AF-A0A1C3P010-F1
#
_cell.length_a   1.000
_cell.length_b   1.000
_cell.length_c   1.000
_cell.angle_alpha   90.00
_cell.angle_beta   90.00
_cell.angle_gamma   90.00
#
_symmetry.space_group_name_H-M   'P 1'
#
loop_
_entity.id
_entity.type
_entity.pdbx_description
1 polymer ?
#
loop_
_entity_poly.entity_id
_entity_poly.type
_entity_poly.pdbx_seq_one_letter_code
_entity_poly.pdbx_strand_id
1 'polypeptide(L)' 'MFDLLHPERVGVELSEEFQLVPEQSTSAIIAHHPEAKYFAT' A
#
# COMPACT_ATOMS: atom_id res chain seq x y z
N MET A 1 1.56 -1.86 7.56
CA MET A 1 2.11 -1.05 6.44
C MET A 1 2.02 0.44 6.77
N PHE A 2 0.82 0.96 7.04
CA PHE A 2 0.63 2.36 7.44
C PHE A 2 1.49 2.78 8.63
N ASP A 3 1.47 2.00 9.71
CA ASP A 3 2.32 2.24 10.90
C ASP A 3 3.83 2.26 10.62
N LEU A 4 4.26 1.61 9.53
CA LEU A 4 5.68 1.49 9.18
C LEU A 4 6.14 2.65 8.29
N LEU A 5 5.25 3.14 7.44
CA LEU A 5 5.57 4.10 6.38
C LEU A 5 5.20 5.53 6.73
N HIS A 6 4.26 5.74 7.66
CA HIS A 6 3.74 7.07 8.00
C HIS A 6 3.31 7.89 6.76
N PRO A 7 2.40 7.35 5.92
CA PRO A 7 2.00 7.96 4.65
C PRO A 7 1.27 9.31 4.80
N GLU A 8 0.82 9.68 6.00
CA GLU A 8 0.30 11.01 6.32
C GLU A 8 1.32 12.12 6.00
N ARG A 9 2.62 11.80 6.02
CA ARG A 9 3.71 12.71 5.62
C ARG A 9 3.66 13.13 4.15
N VAL A 10 2.95 12.38 3.32
CA VAL A 10 2.72 12.66 1.90
C VAL A 10 1.23 12.91 1.61
N GLY A 11 0.43 13.14 2.64
CA GLY A 11 -0.99 13.48 2.52
C GLY A 11 -1.89 12.30 2.15
N VAL A 12 -1.47 11.06 2.44
CA VAL A 12 -2.28 9.86 2.24
C VAL A 12 -2.73 9.31 3.59
N GLU A 13 -4.03 9.03 3.71
CA GLU A 13 -4.68 8.53 4.91
C GLU A 13 -5.37 7.18 4.65
N LEU A 14 -5.72 6.46 5.72
CA LEU A 14 -6.49 5.22 5.68
C LEU A 14 -7.84 5.45 6.37
N SER A 15 -8.94 5.20 5.66
CA SER A 15 -10.28 5.28 6.23
C SER A 15 -10.55 4.16 7.23
N GLU A 16 -11.65 4.25 7.98
CA GLU A 16 -12.10 3.19 8.89
C GLU A 16 -12.42 1.88 8.14
N GLU A 17 -12.86 1.99 6.88
CA GLU A 17 -13.11 0.88 5.96
C GLU A 17 -11.85 0.41 5.21
N PHE A 18 -10.66 0.83 5.64
CA PHE A 18 -9.37 0.48 5.04
C PHE A 18 -9.18 0.95 3.60
N GLN A 19 -9.85 2.03 3.19
CA GLN A 19 -9.66 2.65 1.89
C GLN A 19 -8.54 3.70 1.95
N LEU A 20 -7.78 3.85 0.87
CA LEU A 20 -6.80 4.92 0.76
C LEU A 20 -7.52 6.23 0.44
N VAL A 21 -7.14 7.32 1.11
CA VAL A 21 -7.62 8.68 0.84
C VAL A 21 -6.42 9.55 0.49
N PRO A 22 -6.40 10.20 -0.70
CA PRO A 22 -7.42 10.16 -1.75
C PRO A 22 -7.51 8.81 -2.46
N GLU A 23 -8.65 8.52 -3.08
CA GLU A 23 -8.94 7.23 -3.75
C GLU A 23 -7.97 6.92 -4.91
N GLN A 24 -7.38 7.95 -5.51
CA GLN A 24 -6.35 7.81 -6.56
C GLN A 24 -4.96 7.43 -6.02
N SER A 25 -4.86 7.06 -4.74
CA SER A 25 -3.62 6.57 -4.14
C SER A 25 -3.40 5.10 -4.44
N THR A 26 -2.15 4.64 -4.37
CA THR A 26 -1.81 3.22 -4.54
C THR A 26 -0.79 2.81 -3.47
N SER A 27 -1.01 1.65 -2.85
CA SER A 27 -0.06 1.01 -1.95
C SER A 27 0.46 -0.28 -2.59
N ALA A 28 1.73 -0.61 -2.36
CA ALA A 28 2.36 -1.81 -2.90
C ALA A 28 3.45 -2.33 -1.95
N ILE A 29 3.77 -3.62 -2.09
CA ILE A 29 4.92 -4.26 -1.45
C ILE A 29 5.95 -4.54 -2.54
N ILE A 30 7.22 -4.31 -2.24
CA ILE A 30 8.34 -4.59 -3.15
C ILE A 30 9.03 -5.88 -2.69
N ALA A 31 9.11 -6.86 -3.58
CA ALA A 31 9.84 -8.11 -3.37
C ALA A 31 11.01 -8.20 -4.36
N HIS A 32 12.24 -8.32 -3.86
CA HIS A 32 13.45 -8.34 -4.70
C HIS A 32 13.82 -9.72 -5.23
N HIS A 33 13.13 -10.79 -4.81
CA HIS A 33 13.50 -12.15 -5.21
C HIS A 33 13.32 -12.34 -6.73
N PRO A 34 14.29 -12.94 -7.45
CA PRO A 34 14.25 -13.04 -8.91
C PRO A 34 13.07 -13.88 -9.43
N GLU A 35 12.55 -14.80 -8.61
CA GLU A 35 11.38 -15.63 -8.95
C GLU A 35 10.06 -15.09 -8.38
N ALA A 36 10.03 -13.89 -7.79
CA ALA A 36 8.80 -13.31 -7.28
C ALA A 36 7.76 -13.14 -8.41
N LYS A 37 6.56 -13.70 -8.22
CA LYS A 37 5.45 -13.64 -9.17
C LYS A 37 4.11 -13.58 -8.45
N TYR A 38 3.10 -13.02 -9.12
CA TYR A 38 1.73 -13.09 -8.66
C TYR A 38 1.17 -14.50 -8.86
N PHE A 39 0.32 -14.93 -7.93
CA PHE A 39 -0.43 -16.17 -8.03
C PHE A 39 -1.92 -15.81 -7.98
N ALA A 40 -2.70 -16.40 -8.86
CA ALA A 40 -4.16 -16.33 -8.84
C ALA A 40 -4.70 -17.76 -8.97
N THR A 41 -5.86 -18.01 -8.37
CA THR A 41 -6.59 -19.27 -8.52
C THR A 41 -7.32 -19.31 -9.85
#